data_AF-A0A7I4Z1Z0-F1
#
_entry.id   AF-A0A7I4Z1Z0-F1
#
_cell.length_a   1.000
_cell.length_b   1.000
_cell.length_c   1.000
_cell.angle_alpha   90.00
_cell.angle_beta   90.00
_cell.angle_gamma   90.00
#
_symmetry.space_group_name_H-M   'P 1'
#
loop_
_entity.id
_entity.type
_entity.pdbx_description
1 polymer ?
#
loop_
_entity_poly.entity_id
_entity_poly.type
_entity_poly.pdbx_seq_one_letter_code
_entity_poly.pdbx_strand_id
1 'polypeptide(L)'
;MRSIPNLIYLYMLRNVSSCLTIRNEKCAHGELSSHGGIWKTTNELSFEFPSAPFECCSTHVNVVYNCYLIEIRVHAHHGKESPQSAAGDMSSCLYKDGECILQDGSVAISTPDEEEECRFVSVSKMKGILMNSVWLSESKEFALSWSDQSPLALYCRMQLILIDQGYAIAFVRRFSRSADAGSVTSNQLGAQLLAVEGSVHDAVVVLFRHAIQSLCERTNILAISLHAALRTNPTLTMRSPMGRKDISAVHG
;
A
#
# COMPACT_ATOMS: atom_id res chain seq x y z
N MET A 1 6.65 -8.29 -9.40
CA MET A 1 6.78 -9.53 -8.61
C MET A 1 7.22 -9.17 -7.21
N ARG A 2 6.31 -9.13 -6.23
CA ARG A 2 6.71 -9.15 -4.82
C ARG A 2 6.72 -10.62 -4.38
N SER A 3 7.91 -11.12 -4.07
CA SER A 3 8.05 -12.36 -3.29
C SER A 3 7.70 -12.01 -1.85
N ILE A 4 6.44 -12.15 -1.48
CA ILE A 4 6.03 -12.05 -0.07
C ILE A 4 6.62 -13.30 0.61
N PRO A 5 7.53 -13.15 1.59
CA PRO A 5 8.16 -14.28 2.25
C PRO A 5 7.17 -14.87 3.24
N ASN A 6 6.24 -15.68 2.76
CA ASN A 6 5.50 -16.58 3.64
C ASN A 6 6.45 -17.72 3.98
N LEU A 7 6.82 -17.83 5.26
CA LEU A 7 7.53 -19.00 5.80
C LEU A 7 6.58 -20.20 5.67
N ILE A 8 6.98 -21.21 4.91
CA ILE A 8 6.15 -22.36 4.60
C ILE A 8 6.92 -23.61 4.95
N TYR A 9 6.25 -24.64 5.43
CA TYR A 9 6.90 -25.87 5.84
C TYR A 9 6.57 -26.98 4.83
N LEU A 10 7.60 -27.69 4.36
CA LEU A 10 7.51 -28.91 3.58
C LEU A 10 7.71 -30.11 4.50
N TYR A 11 6.80 -31.08 4.40
CA TYR A 11 6.73 -32.27 5.23
C TYR A 11 6.81 -33.52 4.34
N MET A 12 7.61 -34.52 4.67
CA MET A 12 7.50 -35.85 4.04
C MET A 12 6.67 -36.75 4.95
N LEU A 13 5.33 -36.75 4.83
CA LEU A 13 4.45 -37.56 5.68
C LEU A 13 3.25 -38.13 4.91
N ARG A 14 3.05 -39.44 5.07
CA ARG A 14 2.00 -40.25 4.42
C ARG A 14 0.56 -39.96 4.91
N ASN A 15 0.33 -39.10 5.89
CA ASN A 15 -1.01 -38.87 6.46
C ASN A 15 -1.19 -37.45 7.04
N VAL A 16 -2.23 -36.74 6.59
CA VAL A 16 -2.55 -35.33 6.92
C VAL A 16 -2.86 -35.15 8.41
N SER A 17 -3.44 -36.16 9.07
CA SER A 17 -3.81 -36.09 10.50
C SER A 17 -2.61 -35.98 11.45
N SER A 18 -1.41 -36.36 11.01
CA SER A 18 -0.18 -36.28 11.82
C SER A 18 0.53 -34.92 11.76
N CYS A 19 0.07 -33.99 10.89
CA CYS A 19 0.73 -32.69 10.69
C CYS A 19 0.47 -31.68 11.81
N LEU A 20 -0.71 -31.72 12.46
CA LEU A 20 -1.05 -30.79 13.55
C LEU A 20 -0.17 -30.98 14.80
N THR A 21 0.37 -32.19 15.01
CA THR A 21 1.22 -32.52 16.15
C THR A 21 2.64 -31.94 16.03
N ILE A 22 3.11 -31.71 14.80
CA ILE A 22 4.47 -31.24 14.49
C ILE A 22 4.64 -29.73 14.72
N ARG A 23 3.53 -28.97 14.79
CA ARG A 23 3.56 -27.58 15.25
C ARG A 23 4.06 -27.44 16.69
N ASN A 24 4.04 -28.54 17.45
CA ASN A 24 4.61 -28.65 18.80
C ASN A 24 5.96 -29.40 18.82
N GLU A 25 6.71 -29.37 17.70
CA GLU A 25 8.03 -30.00 17.54
C GLU A 25 8.05 -31.53 17.74
N LYS A 26 6.89 -32.19 17.61
CA LYS A 26 6.72 -33.63 17.83
C LYS A 26 6.14 -34.33 16.61
N CYS A 27 6.80 -35.40 16.17
CA CYS A 27 6.32 -36.29 15.12
C CYS A 27 5.87 -37.64 15.73
N ALA A 28 5.11 -38.43 14.97
CA ALA A 28 4.73 -39.80 15.35
C ALA A 28 5.93 -40.71 15.64
N HIS A 29 7.10 -40.39 15.09
CA HIS A 29 8.34 -41.17 15.23
C HIS A 29 9.38 -40.53 16.17
N GLY A 30 9.00 -39.55 16.99
CA GLY A 30 9.88 -38.93 17.99
C GLY A 30 9.87 -37.40 17.96
N GLU A 31 10.76 -36.82 18.75
CA GLU A 31 10.94 -35.37 18.87
C GLU A 31 11.85 -34.83 17.75
N LEU A 32 11.48 -33.67 17.20
CA LEU A 32 12.22 -33.04 16.12
C LEU A 32 13.35 -32.20 16.69
N SER A 33 14.53 -32.31 16.08
CA SER A 33 15.71 -31.51 16.44
C SER A 33 16.18 -30.69 15.24
N SER A 34 16.45 -29.40 15.46
CA SER A 34 16.88 -28.48 14.41
C SER A 34 18.36 -28.68 14.07
N HIS A 35 18.64 -28.91 12.79
CA HIS A 35 19.98 -29.08 12.24
C HIS A 35 20.08 -28.29 10.93
N GLY A 36 20.82 -27.17 10.95
CA GLY A 36 21.09 -26.39 9.73
C GLY A 36 19.84 -25.80 9.06
N GLY A 37 18.81 -25.44 9.83
CA GLY A 37 17.56 -24.89 9.30
C GLY A 37 16.53 -25.93 8.87
N ILE A 38 16.84 -27.22 9.03
CA ILE A 38 15.92 -28.34 8.81
C ILE A 38 15.66 -29.02 10.15
N TRP A 39 14.40 -29.33 10.45
CA TRP A 39 14.08 -30.13 11.62
C TRP A 39 13.93 -31.59 11.21
N LYS A 40 14.57 -32.48 11.96
CA LYS A 40 14.50 -33.91 11.71
C LYS A 40 14.54 -34.72 13.00
N THR A 41 13.96 -35.91 12.95
CA THR A 41 14.27 -36.95 13.94
C THR A 41 15.60 -37.60 13.54
N THR A 42 16.40 -37.98 14.53
CA THR A 42 17.67 -38.68 14.32
C THR A 42 17.56 -40.10 14.86
N ASN A 43 16.56 -40.85 14.38
CA ASN A 43 16.45 -42.25 14.71
C ASN A 43 17.53 -43.01 13.93
N GLU A 44 18.38 -43.72 14.66
CA GLU A 44 19.44 -44.56 14.10
C GLU A 44 18.96 -46.01 13.98
N LEU A 45 19.40 -46.67 12.92
CA LEU A 45 19.14 -48.10 12.71
C LEU A 45 20.11 -48.90 13.58
N SER A 46 19.63 -49.35 14.74
CA SER A 46 20.35 -50.32 15.56
C SER A 46 19.95 -51.75 15.17
N PHE A 47 20.95 -52.61 15.04
CA PHE A 47 20.76 -54.05 14.90
C PHE A 47 21.36 -54.75 16.11
N GLU A 48 20.50 -55.38 16.91
CA GLU A 48 20.94 -56.39 17.86
C GLU A 48 21.01 -57.72 17.13
N PHE A 49 22.22 -58.16 16.82
CA PHE A 49 22.41 -59.46 16.19
C PHE A 49 22.21 -60.56 17.24
N PRO A 50 21.26 -61.49 17.04
CA PRO A 50 21.10 -62.61 17.95
C PRO A 50 22.37 -63.46 17.94
N SER A 51 22.82 -63.84 19.14
CA SER A 51 23.98 -64.71 19.30
C SER A 51 23.55 -66.18 19.19
N ALA A 52 24.39 -66.99 18.53
CA ALA A 52 24.17 -68.42 18.47
C ALA A 52 24.09 -69.03 19.88
N PRO A 53 23.29 -70.09 20.11
CA PRO A 53 22.65 -70.99 19.12
C PRO A 53 21.14 -70.78 18.90
N PHE A 54 20.49 -69.83 19.58
CA PHE A 54 19.03 -69.83 19.71
C PHE A 54 18.26 -69.10 18.60
N GLU A 55 18.94 -68.33 17.73
CA GLU A 55 18.33 -67.53 16.65
C GLU A 55 19.29 -67.33 15.45
N CYS A 56 20.19 -68.28 15.19
CA CYS A 56 20.90 -68.26 13.90
C CYS A 56 19.90 -68.55 12.80
N CYS A 57 20.11 -67.97 11.63
CA CYS A 57 19.54 -68.50 10.40
C CYS A 57 18.07 -68.09 10.13
N SER A 58 17.55 -67.05 10.81
CA SER A 58 16.35 -66.28 10.42
C SER A 58 16.70 -64.92 9.82
N THR A 59 15.88 -64.44 8.89
CA THR A 59 16.00 -63.09 8.33
C THR A 59 15.28 -62.09 9.21
N HIS A 60 15.99 -61.11 9.76
CA HIS A 60 15.41 -60.01 10.52
C HIS A 60 15.39 -58.75 9.66
N VAL A 61 14.24 -58.07 9.62
CA VAL A 61 14.06 -56.80 8.92
C VAL A 61 13.75 -55.73 9.96
N ASN A 62 14.65 -54.76 10.11
CA ASN A 62 14.42 -53.57 10.92
C ASN A 62 14.19 -52.37 9.99
N VAL A 63 13.16 -51.59 10.29
CA VAL A 63 12.82 -50.37 9.55
C VAL A 63 12.83 -49.20 10.52
N VAL A 64 13.55 -48.15 10.16
CA VAL A 64 13.58 -46.90 10.90
C VAL A 64 12.91 -45.82 10.07
N TYR A 65 12.06 -45.04 10.72
CA TYR A 65 11.37 -43.92 10.12
C TYR A 65 11.92 -42.62 10.69
N ASN A 66 12.23 -41.68 9.80
CA ASN A 66 12.62 -40.33 10.18
C ASN A 66 11.66 -39.31 9.60
N CYS A 67 11.27 -38.34 10.42
CA CYS A 67 10.46 -37.21 10.00
C CYS A 67 11.37 -36.05 9.61
N TYR A 68 10.95 -35.29 8.59
CA TYR A 68 11.65 -34.11 8.11
C TYR A 68 10.68 -32.95 7.97
N LEU A 69 11.14 -31.77 8.35
CA LEU A 69 10.44 -30.51 8.26
C LEU A 69 11.41 -29.46 7.74
N ILE A 70 11.11 -28.92 6.55
CA ILE A 70 11.96 -27.96 5.85
C ILE A 70 11.17 -26.68 5.62
N GLU A 71 11.76 -25.53 5.89
CA GLU A 71 11.15 -24.27 5.51
C GLU A 71 11.42 -23.95 4.02
N ILE A 72 10.37 -23.69 3.25
CA ILE A 72 10.38 -23.35 1.83
C ILE A 72 9.58 -22.07 1.58
N ARG A 73 9.67 -21.54 0.37
CA ARG A 73 8.80 -20.45 -0.11
C ARG A 73 7.91 -20.95 -1.23
N VAL A 74 6.63 -20.60 -1.14
CA VAL A 74 5.64 -20.87 -2.18
C VAL A 74 5.24 -19.54 -2.80
N HIS A 75 5.19 -19.53 -4.11
CA HIS A 75 4.81 -18.37 -4.90
C HIS A 75 3.44 -18.62 -5.51
N ALA A 76 2.55 -17.65 -5.34
CA ALA A 76 1.29 -17.59 -6.05
C ALA A 76 1.34 -16.41 -7.03
N HIS A 77 0.63 -16.56 -8.14
CA HIS A 77 0.53 -15.55 -9.17
C HIS A 77 -0.91 -15.12 -9.33
N HIS A 78 -1.14 -13.80 -9.31
CA HIS A 78 -2.47 -13.24 -9.49
C HIS A 78 -3.17 -13.84 -10.72
N GLY A 79 -4.34 -14.44 -10.49
CA GLY A 79 -5.16 -15.08 -11.53
C GLY A 79 -4.77 -16.52 -11.87
N LYS A 80 -3.77 -17.11 -11.20
CA LYS A 80 -3.49 -18.55 -11.23
C LYS A 80 -3.93 -19.18 -9.93
N GLU A 81 -4.70 -20.25 -10.04
CA GLU A 81 -5.17 -21.01 -8.87
C GLU A 81 -4.07 -21.87 -8.25
N SER A 82 -3.15 -22.37 -9.08
CA SER A 82 -2.09 -23.28 -8.66
C SER A 82 -0.85 -22.53 -8.14
N PRO A 83 -0.35 -22.85 -6.93
CA PRO A 83 0.90 -22.32 -6.43
C PRO A 83 2.12 -22.94 -7.11
N GLN A 84 3.29 -22.35 -6.87
CA GLN A 84 4.58 -22.83 -7.35
C GLN A 84 5.58 -22.88 -6.20
N SER A 85 6.39 -23.94 -6.14
CA SER A 85 7.46 -24.08 -5.14
C SER A 85 8.70 -24.69 -5.75
N ALA A 86 9.86 -24.40 -5.14
CA ALA A 86 11.11 -25.10 -5.44
C ALA A 86 11.11 -26.55 -4.93
N ALA A 87 10.18 -26.91 -4.04
CA ALA A 87 10.09 -28.23 -3.46
C ALA A 87 9.50 -29.30 -4.38
N GLY A 88 8.71 -28.90 -5.39
CA GLY A 88 8.09 -29.83 -6.32
C GLY A 88 6.91 -29.22 -7.07
N ASP A 89 6.29 -30.03 -7.92
CA ASP A 89 5.14 -29.62 -8.74
C ASP A 89 3.87 -29.53 -7.88
N MET A 90 3.32 -28.32 -7.76
CA MET A 90 2.07 -28.03 -7.04
C MET A 90 0.91 -27.72 -7.99
N SER A 91 1.01 -28.11 -9.27
CA SER A 91 -0.01 -27.84 -10.30
C SER A 91 -1.40 -28.38 -9.97
N SER A 92 -1.48 -29.48 -9.19
CA SER A 92 -2.74 -30.11 -8.77
C SER A 92 -3.37 -29.50 -7.52
N CYS A 93 -2.73 -28.50 -6.91
CA CYS A 93 -3.16 -27.91 -5.65
C CYS A 93 -3.72 -26.51 -5.84
N LEU A 94 -4.65 -26.10 -4.97
CA LEU A 94 -5.17 -24.73 -4.94
C LEU A 94 -4.42 -23.94 -3.87
N TYR A 95 -3.98 -22.73 -4.20
CA TYR A 95 -3.26 -21.88 -3.24
C TYR A 95 -4.13 -21.53 -2.02
N LYS A 96 -5.46 -21.38 -2.20
CA LYS A 96 -6.40 -21.02 -1.15
C LYS A 96 -6.63 -22.12 -0.10
N ASP A 97 -6.32 -23.37 -0.41
CA ASP A 97 -6.54 -24.49 0.51
C ASP A 97 -5.52 -24.48 1.66
N GLY A 98 -4.35 -23.86 1.45
CA GLY A 98 -3.29 -23.81 2.45
C GLY A 98 -2.60 -25.15 2.70
N GLU A 99 -3.08 -26.25 2.13
CA GLU A 99 -2.46 -27.57 2.18
C GLU A 99 -2.38 -28.19 0.78
N CYS A 100 -1.30 -28.91 0.52
CA CYS A 100 -1.06 -29.54 -0.78
C CYS A 100 -0.28 -30.82 -0.60
N ILE A 101 -0.75 -31.92 -1.21
CA ILE A 101 0.00 -33.18 -1.28
C ILE A 101 0.71 -33.23 -2.63
N LEU A 102 2.04 -33.30 -2.59
CA LEU A 102 2.92 -33.41 -3.75
C LEU A 102 2.96 -34.86 -4.27
N GLN A 103 3.39 -35.04 -5.52
CA GLN A 103 3.41 -36.36 -6.17
C GLN A 103 4.34 -37.37 -5.48
N ASP A 104 5.37 -36.90 -4.79
CA ASP A 104 6.29 -37.71 -4.00
C ASP A 104 5.71 -38.16 -2.63
N GLY A 105 4.48 -37.73 -2.33
CA GLY A 105 3.80 -38.00 -1.06
C GLY A 105 4.22 -37.05 0.06
N SER A 106 4.99 -36.01 -0.24
CA SER A 106 5.22 -34.91 0.70
C SER A 106 3.97 -34.02 0.79
N VAL A 107 3.81 -33.34 1.91
CA VAL A 107 2.74 -32.38 2.18
C VAL A 107 3.39 -31.02 2.34
N ALA A 108 2.84 -29.99 1.69
CA ALA A 108 3.19 -28.60 1.91
C ALA A 108 2.04 -27.93 2.64
N ILE A 109 2.33 -27.26 3.76
CA ILE A 109 1.34 -26.47 4.51
C ILE A 109 1.77 -25.02 4.51
N SER A 110 0.90 -24.18 3.97
CA SER A 110 1.06 -22.74 3.80
C SER A 110 -0.13 -21.98 4.36
N THR A 111 0.09 -20.74 4.77
CA THR A 111 -1.00 -19.81 5.08
C THR A 111 -1.25 -18.95 3.84
N PRO A 112 -2.39 -19.09 3.15
CA PRO A 112 -2.70 -18.30 1.97
C PRO A 112 -2.83 -16.83 2.35
N ASP A 113 -2.27 -15.95 1.52
CA ASP A 113 -2.44 -14.51 1.68
C ASP A 113 -3.75 -14.06 1.02
N GLU A 114 -4.65 -13.42 1.79
CA GLU A 114 -5.92 -12.90 1.27
C GLU A 114 -5.70 -11.74 0.27
N GLU A 115 -4.55 -11.07 0.30
CA GLU A 115 -4.23 -9.98 -0.62
C GLU A 115 -3.76 -10.47 -2.00
N GLU A 116 -3.51 -11.76 -2.20
CA GLU A 116 -3.08 -12.34 -3.49
C GLU A 116 -4.14 -12.18 -4.60
N GLU A 117 -5.42 -12.26 -4.21
CA GLU A 117 -6.56 -12.04 -5.11
C GLU A 117 -6.69 -10.56 -5.53
N CYS A 118 -5.96 -9.65 -4.87
CA CYS A 118 -6.04 -8.22 -5.15
C CYS A 118 -5.24 -7.84 -6.38
N ARG A 119 -5.95 -7.34 -7.40
CA ARG A 119 -5.33 -6.74 -8.59
C ARG A 119 -4.50 -5.49 -8.26
N PHE A 120 -4.87 -4.76 -7.21
CA PHE A 120 -4.23 -3.51 -6.82
C PHE A 120 -3.59 -3.65 -5.45
N VAL A 121 -2.36 -3.16 -5.33
CA VAL A 121 -1.62 -3.07 -4.07
C VAL A 121 -1.48 -1.61 -3.66
N SER A 122 -1.56 -1.32 -2.36
CA SER A 122 -1.41 0.05 -1.88
C SER A 122 0.03 0.54 -2.09
N VAL A 123 0.20 1.61 -2.86
CA VAL A 123 1.52 2.24 -3.06
C VAL A 123 1.87 3.14 -1.88
N SER A 124 1.03 4.14 -1.60
CA SER A 124 1.23 5.04 -0.46
C SER A 124 -0.06 5.82 -0.17
N LYS A 125 -0.18 6.33 1.06
CA LYS A 125 -1.20 7.31 1.44
C LYS A 125 -0.60 8.70 1.29
N MET A 126 -1.16 9.48 0.37
CA MET A 126 -0.62 10.79 0.02
C MET A 126 -1.62 11.89 0.34
N LYS A 127 -1.11 13.06 0.71
CA LYS A 127 -1.87 14.31 0.80
C LYS A 127 -1.63 15.14 -0.45
N GLY A 128 -2.57 16.01 -0.78
CA GLY A 128 -2.49 16.83 -1.97
C GLY A 128 -3.74 17.67 -2.16
N ILE A 129 -3.72 18.49 -3.20
CA ILE A 129 -4.79 19.42 -3.54
C ILE A 129 -5.46 18.95 -4.82
N LEU A 130 -6.79 18.82 -4.79
CA LEU A 130 -7.59 18.57 -5.98
C LEU A 130 -7.98 19.91 -6.61
N MET A 131 -7.55 20.13 -7.85
CA MET A 131 -7.91 21.29 -8.67
C MET A 131 -8.72 20.81 -9.88
N ASN A 132 -10.03 21.04 -9.83
CA ASN A 132 -10.98 20.50 -10.80
C ASN A 132 -10.90 18.96 -10.86
N SER A 133 -10.36 18.43 -11.97
CA SER A 133 -10.17 17.00 -12.22
C SER A 133 -8.74 16.52 -12.03
N VAL A 134 -7.82 17.40 -11.60
CA VAL A 134 -6.40 17.09 -11.44
C VAL A 134 -6.01 17.25 -9.98
N TRP A 135 -5.53 16.18 -9.37
CA TRP A 135 -4.97 16.19 -8.04
C TRP A 135 -3.45 16.20 -8.10
N LEU A 136 -2.85 17.11 -7.33
CA LEU A 136 -1.40 17.22 -7.19
C LEU A 136 -1.00 16.83 -5.78
N SER A 137 -0.01 15.95 -5.66
CA SER A 137 0.53 15.57 -4.36
C SER A 137 1.23 16.75 -3.69
N GLU A 138 1.20 16.76 -2.36
CA GLU A 138 1.93 17.74 -1.55
C GLU A 138 3.45 17.65 -1.78
N SER A 139 3.96 16.44 -2.04
CA SER A 139 5.35 16.21 -2.44
C SER A 139 5.68 16.70 -3.85
N LYS A 140 4.67 17.03 -4.67
CA LYS A 140 4.79 17.40 -6.09
C LYS A 140 5.40 16.31 -7.00
N GLU A 141 5.52 15.08 -6.50
CA GLU A 141 6.03 13.93 -7.25
C GLU A 141 4.94 13.26 -8.10
N PHE A 142 3.66 13.44 -7.72
CA PHE A 142 2.54 12.82 -8.39
C PHE A 142 1.51 13.87 -8.80
N ALA A 143 1.04 13.76 -10.04
CA ALA A 143 -0.14 14.43 -10.54
C ALA A 143 -1.06 13.35 -11.11
N LEU A 144 -2.28 13.24 -10.58
CA LEU A 144 -3.25 12.24 -10.98
C LEU A 144 -4.52 12.95 -11.44
N SER A 145 -5.17 12.46 -12.49
CA SER A 145 -6.40 13.08 -13.01
C SER A 145 -7.53 12.09 -13.09
N TRP A 146 -8.71 12.50 -12.62
CA TRP A 146 -9.94 11.73 -12.72
C TRP A 146 -11.15 12.65 -12.81
N SER A 147 -12.22 12.15 -13.40
CA SER A 147 -13.53 12.80 -13.46
C SER A 147 -14.56 12.09 -12.60
N ASP A 148 -15.70 12.72 -12.33
CA ASP A 148 -16.83 12.09 -11.64
C ASP A 148 -17.45 10.93 -12.44
N GLN A 149 -17.15 10.84 -13.73
CA GLN A 149 -17.57 9.73 -14.61
C GLN A 149 -16.58 8.56 -14.61
N SER A 150 -15.46 8.68 -13.89
CA SER A 150 -14.45 7.63 -13.86
C SER A 150 -15.03 6.37 -13.20
N PRO A 151 -14.75 5.18 -13.75
CA PRO A 151 -15.37 3.96 -13.26
C PRO A 151 -14.95 3.67 -11.83
N LEU A 152 -15.96 3.46 -10.98
CA LEU A 152 -15.80 2.96 -9.63
C LEU A 152 -15.82 1.43 -9.67
N ALA A 153 -14.81 0.81 -9.09
CA ALA A 153 -14.72 -0.63 -9.00
C ALA A 153 -14.44 -1.06 -7.56
N LEU A 154 -15.08 -2.15 -7.15
CA LEU A 154 -14.84 -2.78 -5.85
C LEU A 154 -13.73 -3.81 -6.01
N TYR A 155 -12.58 -3.56 -5.41
CA TYR A 155 -11.47 -4.51 -5.35
C TYR A 155 -11.04 -4.72 -3.91
N CYS A 156 -10.96 -5.97 -3.47
CA CYS A 156 -10.56 -6.35 -2.11
C CYS A 156 -11.30 -5.58 -1.01
N ARG A 157 -12.64 -5.53 -1.16
CA ARG A 157 -13.56 -4.83 -0.24
C ARG A 157 -13.32 -3.32 -0.12
N MET A 158 -12.49 -2.74 -1.01
CA MET A 158 -12.28 -1.31 -1.12
C MET A 158 -12.93 -0.78 -2.40
N GLN A 159 -13.59 0.37 -2.29
CA GLN A 159 -14.08 1.11 -3.45
C GLN A 159 -12.95 1.96 -4.01
N LEU A 160 -12.58 1.71 -5.26
CA LEU A 160 -11.49 2.37 -5.95
C LEU A 160 -12.02 3.10 -7.20
N ILE A 161 -11.54 4.33 -7.43
CA ILE A 161 -11.65 4.97 -8.75
C ILE A 161 -10.51 4.47 -9.61
N LEU A 162 -10.84 3.88 -10.76
CA LEU A 162 -9.85 3.53 -11.75
C LEU A 162 -9.54 4.74 -12.61
N ILE A 163 -8.26 5.06 -12.74
CA ILE A 163 -7.79 6.11 -13.62
C ILE A 163 -7.04 5.53 -14.81
N ASP A 164 -7.11 6.23 -15.93
CA ASP A 164 -6.46 5.89 -17.21
C ASP A 164 -4.93 5.82 -17.13
N GLN A 165 -4.34 6.49 -16.15
CA GLN A 165 -2.89 6.50 -15.86
C GLN A 165 -2.38 5.19 -15.21
N GLY A 166 -3.23 4.18 -15.06
CA GLY A 166 -2.83 2.87 -14.52
C GLY A 166 -2.76 2.82 -12.99
N TYR A 167 -3.27 3.84 -12.30
CA TYR A 167 -3.44 3.83 -10.85
C TYR A 167 -4.91 3.57 -10.46
N ALA A 168 -5.11 3.23 -9.19
CA ALA A 168 -6.42 3.11 -8.58
C ALA A 168 -6.44 3.92 -7.28
N ILE A 169 -7.46 4.77 -7.11
CA ILE A 169 -7.53 5.74 -6.03
C ILE A 169 -8.54 5.27 -4.99
N ALA A 170 -8.07 5.09 -3.75
CA ALA A 170 -8.93 4.85 -2.60
C ALA A 170 -9.15 6.15 -1.82
N PHE A 171 -10.41 6.53 -1.60
CA PHE A 171 -10.69 7.62 -0.66
C PHE A 171 -10.74 7.10 0.77
N VAL A 172 -9.83 7.60 1.60
CA VAL A 172 -9.92 7.43 3.05
C VAL A 172 -11.00 8.40 3.55
N ARG A 173 -12.24 7.92 3.68
CA ARG A 173 -13.28 8.69 4.37
C ARG A 173 -12.86 8.87 5.83
N ARG A 174 -12.49 10.09 6.21
CA ARG A 174 -12.34 10.44 7.63
C ARG A 174 -13.74 10.49 8.22
N PHE A 175 -14.15 9.40 8.86
CA PHE A 175 -15.25 9.50 9.81
C PHE A 175 -14.76 10.37 10.96
N SER A 176 -15.44 11.49 11.21
CA SER A 176 -15.30 12.23 12.46
C SER A 176 -15.69 11.27 13.58
N ARG A 177 -14.70 10.71 14.26
CA ARG A 177 -14.95 10.00 15.51
C ARG A 177 -15.36 11.07 16.51
N SER A 178 -16.66 11.21 16.76
CA SER A 178 -17.15 11.78 18.01
C SER A 178 -16.73 10.80 19.11
N ALA A 179 -15.52 10.99 19.62
CA ALA A 179 -14.98 10.23 20.72
C ALA A 179 -14.53 11.25 21.77
N ASP A 180 -15.41 11.43 22.74
CA ASP A 180 -15.07 11.88 24.08
C ASP A 180 -14.04 10.90 24.65
N ALA A 181 -12.77 11.14 24.36
CA ALA A 181 -11.66 10.29 24.78
C ALA A 181 -10.40 11.14 24.94
N GLY A 182 -10.04 11.37 26.22
CA GLY A 182 -8.69 11.59 26.73
C GLY A 182 -7.72 12.35 25.84
N SER A 183 -7.65 13.66 26.07
CA SER A 183 -6.59 14.55 25.58
C SER A 183 -5.20 14.01 25.97
N VAL A 184 -4.53 13.33 25.04
CA VAL A 184 -3.09 13.01 25.15
C VAL A 184 -2.34 14.11 24.39
N THR A 185 -1.83 15.10 25.12
CA THR A 185 -1.08 16.21 24.54
C THR A 185 0.43 15.94 24.67
N SER A 186 1.11 15.63 23.58
CA SER A 186 2.58 15.78 23.52
C SER A 186 3.12 16.35 22.20
N ASN A 187 2.28 16.90 21.34
CA ASN A 187 2.74 17.72 20.21
C ASN A 187 1.69 18.75 19.73
N GLN A 188 0.77 19.19 20.60
CA GLN A 188 -0.28 20.14 20.23
C GLN A 188 0.26 21.47 19.69
N LEU A 189 1.42 21.93 20.17
CA LEU A 189 2.02 23.17 19.71
C LEU A 189 2.45 23.10 18.23
N GLY A 190 3.03 21.98 17.79
CA GLY A 190 3.44 21.79 16.40
C GLY A 190 2.25 21.65 15.45
N ALA A 191 1.21 20.94 15.87
CA ALA A 191 -0.03 20.80 15.11
C ALA A 191 -0.83 22.11 15.03
N GLN A 192 -0.84 22.91 16.11
CA GLN A 192 -1.47 24.24 16.12
C GLN A 192 -0.67 25.25 15.30
N LEU A 193 0.66 25.25 15.37
CA LEU A 193 1.49 26.11 14.52
C LEU A 193 1.30 25.80 13.04
N LEU A 194 1.27 24.53 12.64
CA LEU A 194 1.01 24.14 11.25
C LEU A 194 -0.41 24.54 10.78
N ALA A 195 -1.41 24.39 11.65
CA ALA A 195 -2.77 24.83 11.33
C ALA A 195 -2.88 26.36 11.21
N VAL A 196 -2.19 27.10 12.08
CA VAL A 196 -2.12 28.57 12.00
C VAL A 196 -1.34 29.01 10.77
N GLU A 197 -0.22 28.38 10.44
CA GLU A 197 0.58 28.70 9.25
C GLU A 197 -0.22 28.49 7.96
N GLY A 198 -0.90 27.35 7.83
CA GLY A 198 -1.76 27.06 6.66
C GLY A 198 -2.94 28.03 6.54
N SER A 199 -3.64 28.30 7.64
CA SER A 199 -4.77 29.24 7.65
C SER A 199 -4.37 30.69 7.39
N VAL A 200 -3.20 31.13 7.87
CA VAL A 200 -2.64 32.45 7.57
C VAL A 200 -2.23 32.53 6.11
N HIS A 201 -1.59 31.50 5.56
CA HIS A 201 -1.20 31.48 4.14
C HIS A 201 -2.42 31.62 3.22
N ASP A 202 -3.46 30.82 3.45
CA ASP A 202 -4.67 30.86 2.65
C ASP A 202 -5.42 32.20 2.78
N ALA A 203 -5.53 32.74 3.99
CA ALA A 203 -6.15 34.03 4.23
C ALA A 203 -5.39 35.18 3.53
N VAL A 204 -4.06 35.17 3.57
CA VAL A 204 -3.22 36.17 2.92
C VAL A 204 -3.38 36.11 1.39
N VAL A 205 -3.36 34.92 0.80
CA VAL A 205 -3.54 34.76 -0.66
C VAL A 205 -4.91 35.28 -1.11
N VAL A 206 -5.98 34.99 -0.36
CA VAL A 206 -7.33 35.48 -0.66
C VAL A 206 -7.40 37.01 -0.54
N LEU A 207 -6.83 37.59 0.52
CA LEU A 207 -6.79 39.04 0.71
C LEU A 207 -6.02 39.75 -0.41
N PHE A 208 -4.86 39.21 -0.81
CA PHE A 208 -4.08 39.77 -1.92
C PHE A 208 -4.84 39.70 -3.24
N ARG A 209 -5.51 38.57 -3.53
CA ARG A 209 -6.33 38.45 -4.73
C ARG A 209 -7.45 39.48 -4.74
N HIS A 210 -8.14 39.66 -3.62
CA HIS A 210 -9.21 40.65 -3.49
C HIS A 210 -8.69 42.09 -3.61
N ALA A 211 -7.53 42.39 -3.01
CA ALA A 211 -6.91 43.72 -3.11
C ALA A 211 -6.51 44.06 -4.55
N ILE A 212 -5.92 43.11 -5.28
CA ILE A 212 -5.54 43.29 -6.69
C ILE A 212 -6.78 43.47 -7.57
N GLN A 213 -7.83 42.69 -7.35
CA GLN A 213 -9.08 42.81 -8.09
C GLN A 213 -9.74 44.18 -7.85
N SER A 214 -9.82 44.63 -6.58
CA SER A 214 -10.36 45.95 -6.25
C SER A 214 -9.53 47.09 -6.84
N LEU A 215 -8.20 46.95 -6.88
CA LEU A 215 -7.33 47.94 -7.53
C LEU A 215 -7.58 47.98 -9.05
N CYS A 216 -7.76 46.84 -9.70
CA CYS A 216 -8.09 46.76 -11.13
C CYS A 216 -9.44 47.43 -11.44
N GLU A 217 -10.46 47.19 -10.62
CA GLU A 217 -11.76 47.84 -10.78
C GLU A 217 -11.65 49.37 -10.61
N ARG A 218 -10.93 49.84 -9.58
CA ARG A 218 -10.74 51.29 -9.35
C ARG A 218 -9.94 51.96 -10.46
N THR A 219 -8.93 51.30 -11.02
CA THR A 219 -8.15 51.83 -12.14
C THR A 219 -8.98 51.91 -13.42
N ASN A 220 -9.83 50.91 -13.69
CA ASN A 220 -10.78 50.96 -14.80
C ASN A 220 -11.78 52.11 -14.65
N ILE A 221 -12.32 52.33 -13.44
CA ILE A 221 -13.23 53.46 -13.15
C ILE A 221 -12.49 54.80 -13.31
N LEU A 222 -11.25 54.89 -12.83
CA LEU A 222 -10.42 56.09 -12.97
C LEU A 222 -10.14 56.41 -14.45
N ALA A 223 -9.91 55.40 -15.29
CA ALA A 223 -9.72 55.61 -16.72
C ALA A 223 -10.96 56.23 -17.38
N ILE A 224 -12.16 55.76 -17.01
CA ILE A 224 -13.42 56.31 -17.52
C ILE A 224 -13.62 57.76 -17.04
N SER A 225 -13.36 58.05 -15.76
CA SER A 225 -13.49 59.41 -15.24
C SER A 225 -12.46 60.36 -15.85
N LEU A 226 -11.24 59.88 -16.12
CA LEU A 226 -10.21 60.64 -16.82
C LEU A 226 -10.65 60.98 -18.26
N HIS A 227 -11.23 60.03 -18.98
CA HIS A 227 -11.79 60.29 -20.32
C HIS A 227 -12.87 61.37 -20.30
N ALA A 228 -13.76 61.35 -19.31
CA ALA A 228 -14.78 62.40 -19.16
C ALA A 228 -14.15 63.77 -18.83
N ALA A 229 -13.14 63.81 -17.97
CA ALA A 229 -12.43 65.04 -17.58
C ALA A 229 -11.55 65.63 -18.71
N LEU A 230 -11.04 64.79 -19.60
CA LEU A 230 -10.32 65.24 -20.79
C LEU A 230 -11.24 65.96 -21.79
N ARG A 231 -12.53 65.59 -21.85
CA ARG A 231 -13.52 66.28 -22.70
C ARG A 231 -13.87 67.68 -22.20
N THR A 232 -13.82 67.91 -20.88
CA THR A 232 -14.21 69.20 -20.28
C THR A 232 -13.05 70.17 -20.17
N ASN A 233 -11.88 69.71 -19.70
CA ASN A 233 -10.68 70.54 -19.59
C ASN A 233 -9.40 69.70 -19.79
N PRO A 234 -8.99 69.46 -21.05
CA PRO A 234 -7.88 68.55 -21.37
C PRO A 234 -6.54 69.04 -20.81
N THR A 235 -6.31 70.36 -20.82
CA THR A 235 -5.06 70.95 -20.35
C THR A 235 -4.88 70.79 -18.84
N LEU A 236 -5.92 71.03 -18.03
CA LEU A 236 -5.80 70.88 -16.57
C LEU A 236 -5.72 69.40 -16.16
N THR A 237 -6.49 68.53 -16.81
CA THR A 237 -6.53 67.10 -16.53
C THR A 237 -5.22 66.38 -16.83
N MET A 238 -4.45 66.79 -17.85
CA MET A 238 -3.12 66.20 -18.15
C MET A 238 -1.99 66.68 -17.23
N ARG A 239 -2.09 67.91 -16.70
CA ARG A 239 -1.04 68.49 -15.84
C ARG A 239 -0.87 67.77 -14.51
N SER A 240 -1.98 67.26 -13.95
CA SER A 240 -1.99 66.55 -12.67
C SER A 240 -1.23 65.22 -12.70
N PRO A 241 -1.57 64.24 -13.57
CA PRO A 241 -0.87 62.95 -13.63
C PRO A 241 0.58 63.07 -14.15
N MET A 242 0.87 64.03 -15.04
CA MET A 242 2.22 64.24 -15.56
C MET A 242 3.11 65.07 -14.62
N GLY A 243 2.55 65.66 -13.56
CA GLY A 243 3.28 66.53 -12.64
C GLY A 243 3.89 67.77 -13.29
N ARG A 244 3.41 68.19 -14.45
CA ARG A 244 3.97 69.28 -15.27
C ARG A 244 2.93 70.37 -15.49
N LYS A 245 3.34 71.64 -15.36
CA LYS A 245 2.43 72.81 -15.52
C LYS A 245 2.56 73.49 -16.89
N ASP A 246 3.57 73.14 -17.66
CA ASP A 246 3.96 73.79 -18.92
C ASP A 246 3.31 73.17 -20.16
N ILE A 247 2.58 72.06 -20.00
CA ILE A 247 1.88 71.38 -21.09
C ILE A 247 0.52 72.01 -21.38
N SER A 248 0.13 72.03 -22.66
CA SER A 248 -1.23 72.32 -23.12
C SER A 248 -1.70 71.13 -23.95
N ALA A 249 -2.94 70.71 -23.73
CA ALA A 249 -3.54 69.56 -24.40
C ALA A 249 -4.90 69.95 -24.96
N VAL A 250 -5.22 69.39 -26.12
CA VAL A 250 -6.51 69.51 -26.81
C VAL A 250 -7.07 68.09 -26.97
N HIS A 251 -8.36 67.92 -26.70
CA HIS A 251 -9.05 66.64 -26.89
C HIS A 251 -9.49 66.54 -28.36
N GLY A 252 -8.95 65.54 -29.08
CA GLY A 252 -9.29 65.24 -30.48
C GLY A 252 -10.27 64.09 -30.62
#